data_AF-D4CQG1-F1
#
_entry.id   AF-D4CQG1-F1
#
_cell.length_a   1.000
_cell.length_b   1.000
_cell.length_c   1.000
_cell.angle_alpha   90.00
_cell.angle_beta   90.00
_cell.angle_gamma   90.00
#
_symmetry.space_group_name_H-M   'P 1'
#
loop_
_entity.id
_entity.type
_entity.pdbx_description
1 polymer ?
#
loop_
_entity_poly.entity_id
_entity_poly.type
_entity_poly.pdbx_seq_one_letter_code
_entity_poly.pdbx_strand_id
1 'polypeptide(L)'
;MERKRESRLSELSQIVSLLLEKKPETEFLLLSPLRSSYLSGDYGLLVTACDRELYLDLSEEEAFLPVPELREQIEEDLSAFPSGEEREKRRLLGAELYEAELERFFSELCSELGERLLAEGRRVFFGFGIYMERVDPLFSSGELSLS
;
A
#
# COMPACT_ATOMS: atom_id res chain seq x y z
N MET A 1 11.61 14.38 11.01
CA MET A 1 10.65 13.29 11.28
C MET A 1 9.23 13.83 11.33
N GLU A 2 8.93 14.77 12.23
CA GLU A 2 7.57 15.32 12.43
C GLU A 2 6.95 15.96 11.18
N ARG A 3 7.69 16.79 10.43
CA ARG A 3 7.22 17.36 9.15
C ARG A 3 6.90 16.30 8.08
N LYS A 4 7.65 15.18 8.04
CA LYS A 4 7.40 14.09 7.09
C LYS A 4 6.13 13.33 7.48
N ARG A 5 5.97 13.04 8.78
CA ARG A 5 4.77 12.42 9.35
C ARG A 5 3.51 13.23 9.04
N GLU A 6 3.55 14.54 9.26
CA GLU A 6 2.39 15.41 9.02
C GLU A 6 2.03 15.53 7.53
N SER A 7 3.04 15.56 6.65
CA SER A 7 2.81 15.47 5.20
C SER A 7 2.12 14.16 4.81
N ARG A 8 2.57 13.01 5.35
CA ARG A 8 1.96 11.70 5.07
C ARG A 8 0.54 11.61 5.61
N LEU A 9 0.27 12.16 6.79
CA LEU A 9 -1.08 12.23 7.35
C LEU A 9 -2.01 13.06 6.45
N SER A 10 -1.52 14.19 5.95
CA SER A 10 -2.26 15.04 5.01
C SER A 10 -2.61 14.29 3.71
N GLU A 11 -1.63 13.62 3.10
CA GLU A 11 -1.86 12.87 1.86
C GLU A 11 -2.78 11.66 2.06
N LEU A 12 -2.59 10.91 3.15
CA LEU A 12 -3.51 9.84 3.52
C LEU A 12 -4.92 10.40 3.72
N SER A 13 -5.07 11.50 4.45
CA SER A 13 -6.38 12.14 4.65
C SER A 13 -7.04 12.56 3.33
N GLN A 14 -6.27 13.06 2.35
CA GLN A 14 -6.81 13.43 1.05
C GLN A 14 -7.32 12.21 0.27
N ILE A 15 -6.53 11.14 0.24
CA ILE A 15 -6.92 9.87 -0.39
C ILE A 15 -8.19 9.32 0.27
N VAL A 16 -8.21 9.28 1.61
CA VAL A 16 -9.36 8.79 2.37
C VAL A 16 -10.61 9.64 2.08
N SER A 17 -10.50 10.97 2.07
CA SER A 17 -11.63 11.83 1.70
C SER A 17 -12.14 11.54 0.29
N LEU A 18 -11.25 11.40 -0.70
CA LEU A 18 -11.63 11.06 -2.07
C LEU A 18 -12.37 9.72 -2.15
N LEU A 19 -11.87 8.69 -1.47
CA LEU A 19 -12.52 7.38 -1.43
C LEU A 19 -13.89 7.44 -0.77
N LEU A 20 -14.02 8.19 0.33
CA LEU A 20 -15.28 8.36 1.03
C LEU A 20 -16.27 9.30 0.30
N GLU A 21 -15.81 10.15 -0.60
CA GLU A 21 -16.69 10.90 -1.51
C GLU A 21 -17.31 9.98 -2.57
N LYS A 22 -16.52 9.03 -3.09
CA LYS A 22 -16.99 8.06 -4.09
C LYS A 22 -17.85 6.96 -3.48
N LYS A 23 -17.48 6.47 -2.28
CA LYS A 23 -18.19 5.42 -1.54
C LYS A 23 -18.50 5.88 -0.10
N PRO A 24 -19.53 6.74 0.10
CA PRO A 24 -19.82 7.39 1.39
C PRO A 24 -20.19 6.46 2.54
N GLU A 25 -20.70 5.27 2.24
CA GLU A 25 -21.13 4.26 3.21
C GLU A 25 -19.98 3.34 3.65
N THR A 26 -18.75 3.60 3.20
CA THR A 26 -17.57 2.79 3.54
C THR A 26 -17.32 2.82 5.05
N GLU A 27 -17.35 1.64 5.66
CA GLU A 27 -16.93 1.45 7.05
C GLU A 27 -15.48 0.97 7.17
N PHE A 28 -14.91 0.38 6.11
CA PHE A 28 -13.59 -0.26 6.15
C PHE A 28 -12.68 0.26 5.03
N LEU A 29 -11.49 0.70 5.41
CA LEU A 29 -10.41 1.04 4.49
C LEU A 29 -9.25 0.07 4.67
N LEU A 30 -8.83 -0.57 3.59
CA LEU A 30 -7.69 -1.49 3.58
C LEU A 30 -6.47 -0.77 3.01
N LEU A 31 -5.37 -0.76 3.76
CA LEU A 31 -4.05 -0.35 3.29
C LEU A 31 -3.28 -1.59 2.87
N SER A 32 -2.93 -1.66 1.59
CA SER A 32 -2.26 -2.81 1.00
C SER A 32 -0.94 -2.41 0.37
N PRO A 33 0.21 -2.72 1.00
CA PRO A 33 1.51 -2.65 0.35
C PRO A 33 1.49 -3.50 -0.92
N LEU A 34 1.88 -2.92 -2.06
CA LEU A 34 1.92 -3.67 -3.31
C LEU A 34 3.31 -4.26 -3.52
N ARG A 35 3.40 -5.59 -3.67
CA ARG A 35 4.66 -6.27 -3.95
C ARG A 35 5.25 -5.77 -5.27
N SER A 36 4.41 -5.55 -6.29
CA SER A 36 4.86 -4.95 -7.54
C SER A 36 5.52 -3.58 -7.32
N SER A 37 4.98 -2.75 -6.42
CA SER A 37 5.52 -1.43 -6.10
C SER A 37 6.90 -1.50 -5.43
N TYR A 38 7.14 -2.52 -4.61
CA TYR A 38 8.48 -2.78 -4.06
C TYR A 38 9.46 -3.23 -5.16
N LEU A 39 9.03 -4.14 -6.03
CA LEU A 39 9.86 -4.68 -7.10
C LEU A 39 10.12 -3.69 -8.24
N SER A 40 9.23 -2.73 -8.48
CA SER A 40 9.45 -1.62 -9.42
C SER A 40 10.28 -0.49 -8.80
N GLY A 41 10.30 -0.39 -7.48
CA GLY A 41 10.94 0.69 -6.74
C GLY A 41 10.10 1.96 -6.64
N ASP A 42 8.81 1.88 -6.96
CA ASP A 42 7.85 2.97 -6.77
C ASP A 42 7.49 3.16 -5.29
N TYR A 43 7.60 2.08 -4.51
CA TYR A 43 7.39 2.01 -3.06
C TYR A 43 6.14 2.78 -2.61
N GLY A 44 4.97 2.15 -2.70
CA GLY A 44 3.73 2.68 -2.15
C GLY A 44 2.73 1.60 -1.76
N LEU A 45 1.56 2.07 -1.34
CA LEU A 45 0.46 1.22 -0.91
C LEU A 45 -0.83 1.62 -1.63
N LEU A 46 -1.67 0.63 -1.87
CA LEU A 46 -3.04 0.81 -2.33
C LEU A 46 -3.94 1.05 -1.12
N VAL A 47 -4.79 2.07 -1.17
CA VAL A 47 -5.85 2.29 -0.20
C VAL A 47 -7.16 1.94 -0.88
N THR A 48 -7.88 0.98 -0.32
CA THR A 48 -9.11 0.45 -0.90
C THR A 48 -10.29 0.68 0.05
N ALA A 49 -11.38 1.21 -0.47
CA ALA A 49 -12.67 1.28 0.21
C ALA A 49 -13.44 -0.02 0.02
N CYS A 50 -13.61 -0.76 1.12
CA CYS A 50 -14.21 -2.09 1.13
C CYS A 50 -15.50 -2.08 1.94
N ASP A 51 -16.48 -2.86 1.48
CA ASP A 51 -17.59 -3.27 2.34
C ASP A 51 -17.15 -4.38 3.30
N ARG A 52 -17.90 -4.56 4.38
CA ARG A 52 -17.59 -5.51 5.46
C ARG A 52 -17.48 -6.97 4.98
N GLU A 53 -18.08 -7.28 3.84
CA GLU A 53 -17.95 -8.55 3.13
C GLU A 53 -16.80 -8.46 2.12
N LEU A 54 -15.57 -8.59 2.60
CA LEU A 54 -14.30 -8.49 1.82
C LEU A 54 -14.16 -9.53 0.68
N TYR A 55 -15.12 -10.43 0.48
CA TYR A 55 -15.08 -11.44 -0.56
C TYR A 55 -15.75 -10.91 -1.83
N LEU A 56 -14.94 -10.46 -2.78
CA LEU A 56 -15.33 -10.16 -4.17
C LEU A 56 -16.22 -8.92 -4.33
N ASP A 57 -15.88 -7.82 -3.68
CA ASP A 57 -16.56 -6.55 -3.97
C ASP A 57 -16.09 -6.03 -5.34
N LEU A 58 -16.95 -6.17 -6.36
CA LEU A 58 -16.69 -5.64 -7.70
C LEU A 58 -16.85 -4.10 -7.77
N SER A 59 -17.18 -3.45 -6.64
CA SER A 59 -17.35 -2.00 -6.49
C SER A 59 -16.23 -1.32 -5.68
N GLU A 60 -15.08 -1.99 -5.54
CA GLU A 60 -13.89 -1.43 -4.88
C GLU A 60 -13.51 -0.07 -5.50
N GLU A 61 -13.37 0.94 -4.65
CA GLU A 61 -12.73 2.21 -5.02
C GLU A 61 -11.33 2.22 -4.41
N GLU A 62 -10.33 2.50 -5.25
CA GLU A 62 -8.94 2.40 -4.88
C GLU A 62 -8.15 3.67 -5.23
N ALA A 63 -7.10 3.92 -4.46
CA ALA A 63 -6.16 5.01 -4.69
C ALA A 63 -4.76 4.58 -4.26
N PHE A 64 -3.77 4.94 -5.07
CA PHE A 64 -2.37 4.65 -4.76
C PHE A 64 -1.74 5.81 -3.97
N LEU A 65 -1.09 5.48 -2.85
CA LEU A 65 -0.29 6.39 -2.04
C LEU A 65 1.20 6.06 -2.22
N PRO A 66 1.97 6.90 -2.92
CA PRO A 66 3.42 6.72 -3.00
C PRO A 66 4.10 7.02 -1.66
N VAL A 67 5.17 6.30 -1.37
CA VAL A 67 6.02 6.41 -0.16
C VAL A 67 7.49 6.41 -0.57
N PRO A 68 7.92 7.41 -1.37
CA PRO A 68 9.27 7.43 -1.96
C PRO A 68 10.38 7.51 -0.90
N GLU A 69 10.08 7.93 0.32
CA GLU A 69 11.05 8.02 1.42
C GLU A 69 11.60 6.65 1.84
N LEU A 70 10.87 5.56 1.60
CA LEU A 70 11.36 4.21 1.85
C LEU A 70 12.43 3.77 0.86
N ARG A 71 12.56 4.45 -0.29
CA ARG A 71 13.57 4.13 -1.30
C ARG A 71 14.97 4.15 -0.71
N GLU A 72 15.32 5.22 0.01
CA GLU A 72 16.68 5.37 0.56
C GLU A 72 16.99 4.24 1.55
N GLN A 73 16.05 3.92 2.44
CA GLN A 73 16.21 2.87 3.43
C GLN A 73 16.33 1.48 2.78
N ILE A 74 15.46 1.17 1.81
CA ILE A 74 15.47 -0.12 1.11
C ILE A 74 16.73 -0.27 0.26
N GLU A 75 17.15 0.78 -0.45
CA GLU A 75 18.38 0.74 -1.24
C GLU A 75 19.63 0.65 -0.35
N GLU A 76 19.64 1.31 0.81
CA GLU A 76 20.71 1.18 1.81
C GLU A 76 20.79 -0.28 2.32
N ASP A 77 19.66 -0.89 2.68
CA ASP A 77 19.60 -2.29 3.10
C ASP A 77 20.08 -3.24 2.00
N LEU A 78 19.68 -3.00 0.75
CA LEU A 78 20.12 -3.80 -0.40
C LEU A 78 21.61 -3.57 -0.75
N SER A 79 22.17 -2.42 -0.40
CA SER A 79 23.58 -2.08 -0.68
C SER A 79 24.57 -2.91 0.13
N ALA A 80 24.13 -3.49 1.25
CA ALA A 80 24.92 -4.43 2.05
C ALA A 80 25.21 -5.75 1.30
N PHE A 81 24.54 -5.98 0.17
CA PHE A 81 24.68 -7.20 -0.63
C PHE A 81 25.37 -6.90 -1.97
N PRO A 82 26.31 -7.77 -2.41
CA PRO A 82 26.99 -7.59 -3.69
C PRO A 82 25.99 -7.65 -4.85
N SER A 83 26.23 -6.85 -5.89
CA SER A 83 25.40 -6.89 -7.10
C SER A 83 25.41 -8.28 -7.74
N GLY A 84 24.24 -8.73 -8.19
CA GLY A 84 24.07 -10.05 -8.80
C GLY A 84 22.90 -10.84 -8.18
N GLU A 85 22.95 -12.16 -8.36
CA GLU A 85 21.85 -13.07 -7.99
C GLU A 85 21.49 -13.00 -6.49
N GLU A 86 22.47 -12.73 -5.62
CA GLU A 86 22.26 -12.67 -4.17
C GLU A 86 21.49 -11.41 -3.74
N ARG A 87 21.79 -10.25 -4.35
CA ARG A 87 21.00 -9.03 -4.14
C ARG A 87 19.57 -9.18 -4.70
N GLU A 88 19.40 -9.87 -5.81
CA GLU A 88 18.07 -10.12 -6.40
C GLU A 88 17.23 -11.06 -5.52
N LYS A 89 17.81 -12.15 -5.00
CA LYS A 89 17.14 -13.01 -4.01
C LYS A 89 16.76 -12.23 -2.77
N ARG A 90 17.64 -11.33 -2.29
CA ARG A 90 17.36 -10.51 -1.12
C ARG A 90 16.23 -9.52 -1.39
N ARG A 91 16.19 -8.92 -2.57
CA ARG A 91 15.08 -8.06 -3.01
C ARG A 91 13.76 -8.83 -2.99
N LEU A 92 13.70 -10.02 -3.58
CA LEU A 92 12.47 -10.82 -3.59
C LEU A 92 11.96 -11.21 -2.19
N LEU A 93 12.88 -11.46 -1.24
CA LEU A 93 12.57 -11.71 0.18
C LEU A 93 12.21 -10.43 0.94
N GLY A 94 12.79 -9.29 0.55
CA GLY A 94 12.55 -7.98 1.16
C GLY A 94 11.12 -7.49 1.01
N ALA A 95 10.36 -8.03 0.04
CA ALA A 95 8.94 -7.74 -0.12
C ALA A 95 8.11 -8.05 1.15
N GLU A 96 8.41 -9.13 1.87
CA GLU A 96 7.69 -9.47 3.12
C GLU A 96 8.05 -8.50 4.26
N LEU A 97 9.30 -8.06 4.31
CA LEU A 97 9.75 -7.08 5.31
C LEU A 97 9.17 -5.70 5.02
N TYR A 98 9.06 -5.34 3.74
CA TYR A 98 8.47 -4.10 3.27
C TYR A 98 7.02 -3.92 3.73
N GLU A 99 6.22 -4.99 3.68
CA GLU A 99 4.84 -4.99 4.20
C GLU A 99 4.80 -4.59 5.68
N ALA A 100 5.62 -5.24 6.50
CA ALA A 100 5.69 -4.97 7.95
C ALA A 100 6.20 -3.55 8.25
N GLU A 101 7.13 -3.02 7.45
CA GLU A 101 7.61 -1.65 7.61
C GLU A 101 6.54 -0.61 7.31
N LEU A 102 5.76 -0.82 6.25
CA LEU A 102 4.64 0.04 5.90
C LEU A 102 3.51 -0.05 6.91
N GLU A 103 3.16 -1.25 7.37
CA GLU A 103 2.16 -1.44 8.42
C GLU A 103 2.56 -0.66 9.68
N ARG A 104 3.80 -0.83 10.14
CA ARG A 104 4.33 -0.08 11.29
C ARG A 104 4.24 1.44 11.05
N PHE A 105 4.69 1.91 9.90
CA PHE A 105 4.74 3.34 9.59
C PHE A 105 3.35 3.98 9.50
N PHE A 106 2.38 3.30 8.87
CA PHE A 106 1.04 3.84 8.65
C PHE A 106 0.06 3.55 9.80
N SER A 107 0.32 2.59 10.67
CA SER A 107 -0.56 2.27 11.81
C SER A 107 -0.87 3.47 12.70
N GLU A 108 0.15 4.26 13.03
CA GLU A 108 0.01 5.49 13.82
C GLU A 108 -0.79 6.56 13.09
N LEU A 109 -0.55 6.72 11.79
CA LEU A 109 -1.25 7.70 10.94
C LEU A 109 -2.73 7.35 10.79
N CYS A 110 -3.02 6.06 10.59
CA CYS A 110 -4.40 5.55 10.49
C CYS A 110 -5.15 5.70 11.80
N SER A 111 -4.48 5.48 12.94
CA SER A 111 -5.08 5.67 14.26
C SER A 111 -5.47 7.14 14.46
N GLU A 112 -4.54 8.07 14.18
CA GLU A 112 -4.83 9.50 14.31
C GLU A 112 -5.92 9.97 13.33
N LEU A 113 -5.89 9.53 12.08
CA LEU A 113 -6.92 9.85 11.11
C LEU A 113 -8.29 9.29 11.51
N GLY A 114 -8.32 8.07 12.05
CA GLY A 114 -9.55 7.44 12.57
C GLY A 114 -10.17 8.25 13.70
N GLU A 115 -9.36 8.78 14.62
CA GLU A 115 -9.85 9.67 15.69
C GLU A 115 -10.43 10.98 15.13
N ARG A 116 -9.79 11.58 14.12
CA ARG A 116 -10.28 12.79 13.46
C ARG A 116 -11.64 12.56 12.77
N LEU A 117 -11.75 11.48 12.00
CA LEU A 117 -12.99 11.10 11.34
C LEU A 117 -14.11 10.81 12.35
N LEU A 118 -13.78 10.14 13.46
CA LEU A 118 -14.74 9.86 14.52
C LEU A 118 -15.25 11.15 15.18
N ALA A 119 -14.39 12.15 15.39
CA ALA A 119 -14.77 13.46 15.89
C ALA A 119 -15.71 14.21 14.92
N GLU A 120 -15.60 13.93 13.62
CA GLU A 120 -16.50 14.42 12.57
C GLU A 120 -17.79 13.59 12.43
N GLY A 121 -17.98 12.58 13.29
CA GLY A 121 -19.17 11.72 13.31
C GLY A 121 -19.12 10.56 12.31
N ARG A 122 -17.97 10.30 11.69
CA ARG A 122 -17.79 9.21 10.72
C ARG A 122 -16.90 8.12 11.30
N ARG A 123 -17.44 6.90 11.41
CA ARG A 123 -16.69 5.74 11.91
C ARG A 123 -16.10 4.96 10.75
N VAL A 124 -14.77 4.99 10.62
CA VAL A 124 -14.02 4.20 9.64
C VAL A 124 -12.98 3.35 10.35
N PHE A 125 -12.87 2.10 9.94
CA PHE A 125 -11.85 1.16 10.41
C PHE A 125 -10.76 1.01 9.37
N PHE A 126 -9.51 1.15 9.81
CA PHE A 126 -8.35 0.90 8.97
C PHE A 126 -7.84 -0.52 9.22
N GLY A 127 -7.61 -1.26 8.15
CA GLY A 127 -6.96 -2.57 8.16
C GLY A 127 -5.69 -2.55 7.31
N PHE A 128 -4.79 -3.49 7.60
CA PHE A 128 -3.67 -3.84 6.72
C PHE A 128 -3.90 -5.23 6.18
N GLY A 129 -3.61 -5.43 4.90
CA GLY A 129 -3.77 -6.73 4.28
C GLY A 129 -3.19 -6.78 2.88
N ILE A 130 -3.11 -7.99 2.34
CA ILE A 130 -2.62 -8.22 0.99
C ILE A 130 -3.80 -8.06 0.05
N TYR A 131 -3.84 -6.94 -0.66
CA TYR A 131 -4.59 -6.91 -1.92
C TYR A 131 -3.92 -7.91 -2.85
N MET A 132 -4.64 -8.97 -3.21
CA MET A 132 -4.16 -9.86 -4.27
C MET A 132 -4.18 -9.07 -5.56
N GLU A 133 -3.01 -8.59 -5.99
CA GLU A 133 -2.83 -7.99 -7.31
C GLU A 133 -3.52 -8.90 -8.32
N ARG A 134 -4.55 -8.39 -8.99
CA ARG A 134 -5.16 -9.10 -10.11
C ARG A 134 -4.06 -9.31 -11.12
N VAL A 135 -3.55 -10.54 -11.20
CA VAL A 135 -2.66 -10.91 -12.28
C VAL A 135 -3.53 -10.86 -13.53
N ASP A 136 -3.42 -9.78 -14.29
CA ASP A 136 -4.09 -9.69 -15.57
C ASP A 136 -3.62 -10.90 -16.39
N PRO A 137 -4.52 -11.75 -16.91
CA PRO A 137 -4.12 -12.91 -17.71
C PRO A 137 -3.29 -12.53 -18.95
N LEU A 138 -3.31 -11.25 -19.33
CA LEU A 138 -2.47 -10.69 -20.40
C LEU A 138 -0.97 -10.66 -20.04
N PHE A 139 -0.59 -10.76 -18.76
CA PHE A 139 0.80 -10.90 -18.33
C PHE A 139 1.21 -12.37 -18.09
N SER A 140 0.27 -13.32 -18.14
CA SER A 140 0.56 -14.76 -18.09
C SER A 140 0.68 -15.42 -19.47
N SER A 141 0.39 -14.68 -20.56
CA SER A 141 0.80 -15.07 -21.91
C SER A 141 2.28 -14.76 -22.14
N GLY A 142 3.13 -15.49 -21.42
CA GLY A 142 4.43 -15.86 -21.93
C GLY A 142 4.25 -16.79 -23.13
N GLU A 143 3.77 -16.25 -24.26
CA GLU A 143 4.08 -16.87 -25.53
C GLU A 143 5.56 -16.58 -25.80
N LEU A 144 6.39 -17.56 -25.46
CA LEU A 144 7.64 -17.81 -26.15
C LEU A 144 7.33 -17.88 -27.65
N SER A 145 7.44 -16.75 -28.35
CA SER A 145 7.63 -16.74 -29.80
C SER A 145 8.98 -17.37 -30.10
N LEU A 146 9.00 -18.69 -30.15
CA LEU A 146 9.96 -19.45 -30.95
C LEU A 146 9.46 -19.41 -32.39
N SER A 147 9.90 -18.41 -33.14
CA SER A 147 9.90 -18.40 -34.60
C SER A 147 11.25 -17.89 -35.09
#